data_AF-A0A8T4Q5N1-F1
#
_entry.id   AF-A0A8T4Q5N1-F1
#
_cell.length_a   1.000
_cell.length_b   1.000
_cell.length_c   1.000
_cell.angle_alpha   90.00
_cell.angle_beta   90.00
_cell.angle_gamma   90.00
#
_symmetry.space_group_name_H-M   'P 1'
#
loop_
_entity.id
_entity.type
_entity.pdbx_description
1 polymer ?
#
loop_
_entity_poly.entity_id
_entity_poly.type
_entity_poly.pdbx_seq_one_letter_code
_entity_poly.pdbx_strand_id
1 'polypeptide(L)'
;MSPLGEFVKSAEGFGLTDVMLPFLLIFTVFFAILMKSKVLSEKRNVNLTVGVVLALVTVMAHVLGIYPKYLDPVLVINNILQDVSIVVIASLMVILVAGIMGLSGNQIGQRTIPGMSLMFIILIDIFIYITFPYMFTTSLYISIFIIAFDRLYNRNKERGWPSMITPGLLLIWVIIIRNAIPFPPTHVPAIIEFLEKPIMLSAVMFIGTFILVAAGVSEDEAKV
;
A
#
# COMPACT_ATOMS: atom_id res chain seq x y z
N MET A 1 9.74 -21.16 -44.48
CA MET A 1 9.64 -20.92 -43.02
C MET A 1 10.73 -21.72 -42.34
N SER A 2 11.28 -21.26 -41.20
CA SER A 2 12.29 -22.05 -40.47
C SER A 2 11.62 -23.21 -39.72
N PRO A 3 12.24 -24.41 -39.64
CA PRO A 3 11.71 -25.54 -38.88
C PRO A 3 11.38 -25.22 -37.42
N LEU A 4 12.15 -24.29 -36.82
CA LEU A 4 11.89 -23.77 -35.48
C LEU A 4 10.58 -22.99 -35.38
N GLY A 5 10.22 -22.21 -36.40
CA GLY A 5 8.98 -21.44 -36.40
C GLY A 5 7.73 -22.31 -36.45
N GLU A 6 7.79 -23.44 -37.18
CA GLU A 6 6.70 -24.42 -37.23
C GLU A 6 6.57 -25.18 -35.89
N PHE A 7 7.69 -25.51 -35.25
CA PHE A 7 7.68 -26.12 -33.92
C PHE A 7 7.06 -25.19 -32.86
N VAL A 8 7.44 -23.91 -32.82
CA VAL A 8 6.89 -22.94 -31.86
C VAL A 8 5.38 -22.75 -32.08
N LYS A 9 4.93 -22.59 -33.33
CA LYS A 9 3.49 -22.48 -33.63
C LYS A 9 2.71 -23.74 -33.26
N SER A 10 3.31 -24.91 -33.44
CA SER A 10 2.70 -26.18 -33.02
C SER A 10 2.59 -26.25 -31.49
N ALA A 11 3.64 -25.87 -30.76
CA ALA A 11 3.64 -25.82 -29.29
C ALA A 11 2.65 -24.81 -28.71
N GLU A 12 2.52 -23.63 -29.32
CA GLU A 12 1.48 -22.65 -28.99
C GLU A 12 0.07 -23.21 -29.27
N GLY A 13 -0.10 -23.93 -30.39
CA GLY A 13 -1.37 -24.59 -30.72
C GLY A 13 -1.79 -25.68 -29.73
N PHE A 14 -0.84 -26.27 -28.99
CA PHE A 14 -1.12 -27.22 -27.91
C PHE A 14 -1.44 -26.56 -26.55
N GLY A 15 -1.42 -25.23 -26.46
CA GLY A 15 -1.66 -24.51 -25.20
C GLY A 15 -0.54 -24.69 -24.17
N LEU A 16 0.67 -25.08 -24.60
CA LEU A 16 1.80 -25.32 -23.69
C LEU A 16 2.12 -24.07 -22.86
N THR A 17 2.11 -22.90 -23.50
CA THR A 17 2.38 -21.60 -22.85
C THR A 17 1.34 -21.28 -21.78
N ASP A 18 0.06 -21.55 -22.07
CA ASP A 18 -1.06 -21.27 -21.17
C ASP A 18 -1.00 -22.14 -19.90
N VAL A 19 -0.37 -23.31 -19.98
CA VAL A 19 -0.17 -24.22 -18.84
C VAL A 19 1.14 -23.92 -18.11
N MET A 20 2.24 -23.73 -18.83
CA MET A 20 3.58 -23.65 -18.25
C MET A 20 3.81 -22.39 -17.43
N LEU A 21 3.33 -21.23 -17.89
CA LEU A 21 3.54 -19.96 -17.21
C LEU A 21 2.87 -19.95 -15.82
N PRO A 22 1.56 -20.24 -15.68
CA PRO A 22 0.95 -20.31 -14.36
C PRO A 22 1.48 -21.48 -13.52
N PHE A 23 1.92 -22.58 -14.14
CA PHE A 23 2.56 -23.69 -13.41
C PHE A 23 3.82 -23.23 -12.70
N LEU A 24 4.75 -22.58 -13.39
CA LEU A 24 6.00 -22.09 -12.79
C LEU A 24 5.74 -21.09 -11.67
N LEU A 25 4.75 -20.23 -11.86
CA LEU A 25 4.34 -19.23 -10.87
C LEU A 25 3.82 -19.89 -9.58
N ILE A 26 2.80 -20.76 -9.71
CA ILE A 26 2.19 -21.47 -8.58
C ILE A 26 3.21 -22.37 -7.88
N PHE A 27 4.02 -23.10 -8.65
CA PHE A 27 5.10 -23.93 -8.14
C PHE A 27 6.08 -23.14 -7.29
N THR A 28 6.55 -21.99 -7.80
CA THR A 28 7.51 -21.14 -7.08
C THR A 28 6.94 -20.65 -5.75
N VAL A 29 5.67 -20.25 -5.74
CA VAL A 29 4.97 -19.80 -4.53
C VAL A 29 4.85 -20.93 -3.51
N PHE A 30 4.30 -22.09 -3.90
CA PHE A 30 4.17 -23.22 -2.97
C PHE A 30 5.52 -23.72 -2.48
N PHE A 31 6.50 -23.85 -3.37
CA PHE A 31 7.84 -24.27 -3.01
C PHE A 31 8.48 -23.30 -1.99
N ALA A 32 8.35 -21.99 -2.20
CA ALA A 32 8.86 -20.98 -1.27
C ALA A 32 8.17 -21.07 0.11
N ILE A 33 6.85 -21.25 0.13
CA ILE A 33 6.08 -21.39 1.39
C ILE A 33 6.50 -22.66 2.14
N LEU A 34 6.62 -23.80 1.45
CA LEU A 34 7.07 -25.06 2.06
C LEU A 34 8.50 -24.96 2.61
N MET A 35 9.39 -24.30 1.87
CA MET A 35 10.77 -24.05 2.32
C MET A 35 10.84 -23.14 3.54
N LYS A 36 9.99 -22.09 3.60
CA LYS A 36 9.99 -21.13 4.71
C LYS A 36 9.32 -21.68 5.97
N SER A 37 8.25 -22.45 5.80
CA SER A 37 7.43 -22.94 6.91
C SER A 37 7.97 -24.22 7.57
N LYS A 38 8.82 -25.00 6.88
CA LYS A 38 9.39 -26.27 7.36
C LYS A 38 8.34 -27.31 7.80
N VAL A 39 7.11 -27.23 7.28
CA VAL A 39 5.97 -28.08 7.74
C VAL A 39 6.16 -29.57 7.45
N LEU A 40 6.65 -29.93 6.26
CA LEU A 40 6.68 -31.33 5.82
C LEU A 40 8.02 -32.01 6.09
N SER A 41 9.13 -31.29 5.90
CA SER A 41 10.47 -31.72 6.31
C SER A 41 11.50 -30.60 6.08
N GLU A 42 12.68 -30.73 6.69
CA GLU A 42 13.85 -29.92 6.32
C GLU A 42 14.50 -30.36 5.00
N LYS A 43 14.05 -31.50 4.42
CA LYS A 43 14.62 -32.04 3.18
C LYS A 43 14.06 -31.30 1.98
N ARG A 44 14.90 -30.51 1.32
CA ARG A 44 14.58 -29.76 0.09
C ARG A 44 13.88 -30.60 -0.98
N ASN A 45 14.28 -31.86 -1.14
CA ASN A 45 13.72 -32.75 -2.18
C ASN A 45 12.23 -33.06 -1.95
N VAL A 46 11.80 -33.21 -0.69
CA VAL A 46 10.40 -33.46 -0.36
C VAL A 46 9.56 -32.22 -0.66
N ASN A 47 10.04 -31.04 -0.23
CA ASN A 47 9.36 -29.77 -0.51
C ASN A 47 9.26 -29.49 -2.01
N LEU A 48 10.29 -29.87 -2.78
CA LEU A 48 10.30 -29.77 -4.24
C LEU A 48 9.21 -30.65 -4.86
N THR A 49 9.20 -31.94 -4.53
CA THR A 49 8.23 -32.89 -5.07
C THR A 49 6.79 -32.48 -4.72
N VAL A 50 6.54 -32.11 -3.47
CA VAL A 50 5.21 -31.67 -3.03
C VAL A 50 4.80 -30.38 -3.74
N GLY A 51 5.72 -29.40 -3.86
CA GLY A 51 5.46 -28.16 -4.60
C GLY A 51 5.07 -28.43 -6.05
N VAL A 52 5.76 -29.35 -6.74
CA VAL A 52 5.44 -29.73 -8.13
C VAL A 52 4.05 -30.37 -8.21
N VAL A 53 3.72 -31.32 -7.33
CA VAL A 53 2.42 -31.99 -7.33
C VAL A 53 1.28 -30.99 -7.07
N LEU A 54 1.43 -30.12 -6.06
CA LEU A 54 0.42 -29.09 -5.74
C LEU A 54 0.22 -28.11 -6.91
N ALA A 55 1.31 -27.69 -7.56
CA ALA A 55 1.23 -26.80 -8.70
C ALA A 55 0.56 -27.45 -9.92
N LEU A 56 0.91 -28.71 -10.23
CA LEU A 56 0.25 -29.44 -11.32
C LEU A 56 -1.24 -29.60 -11.07
N VAL A 57 -1.64 -30.04 -9.87
CA VAL A 57 -3.07 -30.20 -9.53
C VAL A 57 -3.82 -28.87 -9.66
N THR A 58 -3.24 -27.78 -9.19
CA THR A 58 -3.87 -26.45 -9.24
C THR A 58 -4.03 -25.96 -10.67
N VAL A 59 -2.99 -26.07 -11.50
CA VAL A 59 -3.03 -25.62 -12.89
C VAL A 59 -3.91 -26.51 -13.76
N MET A 60 -3.92 -27.82 -13.54
CA MET A 60 -4.85 -28.70 -14.26
C MET A 60 -6.30 -28.32 -13.98
N ALA A 61 -6.65 -28.04 -12.72
CA ALA A 61 -8.01 -27.61 -12.37
C ALA A 61 -8.37 -26.23 -12.97
N HIS A 62 -7.41 -25.31 -13.09
CA HIS A 62 -7.56 -24.04 -13.82
C HIS A 62 -7.87 -24.26 -15.30
N VAL A 63 -7.03 -25.04 -15.98
CA VAL A 63 -7.13 -25.29 -17.44
C VAL A 63 -8.41 -26.06 -17.79
N LEU A 64 -8.83 -26.98 -16.93
CA LEU A 64 -10.09 -27.71 -17.09
C LEU A 64 -11.34 -26.88 -16.74
N GLY A 65 -11.17 -25.66 -16.22
CA GLY A 65 -12.27 -24.79 -15.82
C GLY A 65 -13.10 -25.33 -14.65
N ILE A 66 -12.48 -26.12 -13.77
CA ILE A 66 -13.16 -26.73 -12.61
C ILE A 66 -13.43 -25.67 -11.53
N TYR A 67 -12.56 -24.67 -11.40
CA TYR A 67 -12.73 -23.61 -10.41
C TYR A 67 -13.78 -22.57 -10.83
N PRO A 68 -14.62 -22.08 -9.90
CA PRO A 68 -15.40 -20.88 -10.11
C PRO A 68 -14.50 -19.68 -10.42
N LYS A 69 -14.93 -18.77 -11.31
CA LYS A 69 -14.12 -17.64 -11.77
C LYS A 69 -13.48 -16.79 -10.66
N TYR A 70 -14.11 -16.69 -9.50
CA TYR A 70 -13.64 -15.88 -8.36
C TYR A 70 -12.81 -16.67 -7.33
N LEU A 71 -12.68 -17.99 -7.48
CA LEU A 71 -11.90 -18.87 -6.59
C LEU A 71 -10.72 -19.54 -7.30
N ASP A 72 -10.50 -19.21 -8.57
CA ASP A 72 -9.43 -19.77 -9.36
C ASP A 72 -8.05 -19.21 -8.93
N PRO A 73 -7.16 -20.03 -8.34
CA PRO A 73 -5.90 -19.53 -7.80
C PRO A 73 -5.01 -18.87 -8.86
N VAL A 74 -5.06 -19.33 -10.11
CA VAL A 74 -4.25 -18.78 -11.19
C VAL A 74 -4.72 -17.38 -11.53
N LEU A 75 -6.04 -17.18 -11.67
CA LEU A 75 -6.61 -15.86 -11.94
C LEU A 75 -6.37 -14.90 -10.77
N VAL A 76 -6.53 -15.36 -9.53
CA VAL A 76 -6.29 -14.54 -8.35
C VAL A 76 -4.84 -14.07 -8.30
N ILE A 77 -3.86 -14.96 -8.51
CA ILE A 77 -2.45 -14.56 -8.51
C ILE A 77 -2.14 -13.62 -9.67
N ASN A 78 -2.68 -13.86 -10.87
CA ASN A 78 -2.43 -12.98 -12.00
C ASN A 78 -2.92 -11.54 -11.73
N ASN A 79 -4.08 -11.41 -11.09
CA ASN A 79 -4.61 -10.11 -10.66
C ASN A 79 -3.72 -9.47 -9.59
N ILE A 80 -3.30 -10.24 -8.57
CA ILE A 80 -2.43 -9.74 -7.49
C ILE A 80 -1.04 -9.36 -8.01
N LEU A 81 -0.50 -10.07 -8.99
CA LEU A 81 0.83 -9.80 -9.54
C LEU A 81 0.92 -8.40 -10.13
N GLN A 82 -0.12 -7.93 -10.82
CA GLN A 82 -0.15 -6.58 -11.38
C GLN A 82 -0.08 -5.54 -10.25
N ASP A 83 -0.90 -5.68 -9.21
CA ASP A 83 -0.94 -4.76 -8.07
C ASP A 83 0.39 -4.75 -7.31
N VAL A 84 0.94 -5.94 -7.01
CA VAL A 84 2.24 -6.07 -6.33
C VAL A 84 3.38 -5.51 -7.17
N SER A 85 3.36 -5.69 -8.49
CA SER A 85 4.41 -5.15 -9.38
C SER A 85 4.45 -3.63 -9.32
N ILE A 86 3.28 -2.97 -9.30
CA ILE A 86 3.18 -1.52 -9.17
C ILE A 86 3.79 -1.08 -7.83
N VAL A 87 3.47 -1.76 -6.73
CA VAL A 87 4.02 -1.46 -5.40
C VAL A 87 5.55 -1.65 -5.36
N VAL A 88 6.07 -2.72 -5.96
CA VAL A 88 7.52 -2.97 -6.02
C VAL A 88 8.20 -1.85 -6.82
N ILE A 89 7.68 -1.49 -7.99
CA ILE A 89 8.24 -0.39 -8.82
C ILE A 89 8.21 0.94 -8.03
N ALA A 90 7.11 1.23 -7.34
CA ALA A 90 6.98 2.40 -6.48
C ALA A 90 8.07 2.44 -5.41
N SER A 91 8.25 1.32 -4.70
CA SER A 91 9.25 1.21 -3.64
C SER A 91 10.67 1.39 -4.18
N LEU A 92 10.96 0.86 -5.38
CA LEU A 92 12.23 1.04 -6.06
C LEU A 92 12.46 2.51 -6.44
N MET A 93 11.45 3.20 -6.96
CA MET A 93 11.56 4.63 -7.27
C MET A 93 11.86 5.47 -6.02
N VAL A 94 11.17 5.18 -4.92
CA VAL A 94 11.38 5.86 -3.64
C VAL A 94 12.80 5.63 -3.13
N ILE A 95 13.29 4.38 -3.17
CA ILE A 95 14.67 4.05 -2.76
C ILE A 95 15.70 4.73 -3.67
N LEU A 96 15.45 4.80 -4.98
CA LEU A 96 16.34 5.47 -5.92
C LEU A 96 16.40 6.98 -5.69
N VAL A 97 15.26 7.65 -5.49
CA VAL A 97 15.23 9.08 -5.16
C VAL A 97 15.95 9.33 -3.83
N ALA A 98 15.70 8.52 -2.81
CA ALA A 98 16.42 8.61 -1.54
C ALA A 98 17.93 8.42 -1.71
N GLY A 99 18.34 7.44 -2.54
CA GLY A 99 19.74 7.16 -2.86
C GLY A 99 20.43 8.31 -3.60
N ILE A 100 19.77 8.92 -4.59
CA ILE A 100 20.30 10.07 -5.35
C ILE A 100 20.46 11.30 -4.44
N MET A 101 19.55 11.49 -3.49
CA MET A 101 19.65 12.57 -2.50
C MET A 101 20.78 12.37 -1.47
N GLY A 102 21.53 11.26 -1.55
CA GLY A 102 22.63 10.97 -0.65
C GLY A 102 22.17 10.65 0.78
N LEU A 103 20.91 10.23 0.96
CA LEU A 103 20.40 9.82 2.26
C LEU A 103 21.07 8.51 2.68
N SER A 104 22.11 8.60 3.52
CA SER A 104 22.72 7.41 4.11
C SER A 104 21.75 6.76 5.11
N GLY A 105 21.80 5.43 5.27
CA GLY A 105 20.88 4.69 6.16
C GLY A 105 20.84 5.22 7.60
N ASN A 106 21.92 5.84 8.08
CA ASN A 106 21.96 6.49 9.40
C ASN A 106 21.22 7.84 9.43
N GLN A 107 21.10 8.55 8.30
CA GLN A 107 20.40 9.82 8.17
C GLN A 107 18.90 9.65 7.88
N ILE A 108 18.48 8.52 7.30
CA ILE A 108 17.06 8.18 7.16
C ILE A 108 16.39 8.03 8.54
N GLY A 109 17.16 7.66 9.57
CA GLY A 109 16.70 7.63 10.97
C GLY A 109 16.99 8.90 11.79
N GLN A 110 18.01 9.69 11.41
CA GLN A 110 18.37 10.92 12.14
C GLN A 110 17.74 12.15 11.47
N ARG A 111 16.76 12.73 12.18
CA ARG A 111 15.88 13.87 11.87
C ARG A 111 16.60 15.19 11.51
N THR A 112 17.53 15.21 10.57
CA THR A 112 18.45 16.36 10.45
C THR A 112 17.98 17.44 9.47
N ILE A 113 16.95 17.21 8.63
CA ILE A 113 16.47 18.26 7.70
C ILE A 113 14.93 18.34 7.68
N PRO A 114 14.32 19.31 8.39
CA PRO A 114 12.87 19.54 8.44
C PRO A 114 12.19 19.74 7.06
N GLY A 115 12.97 20.03 6.01
CA GLY A 115 12.46 20.18 4.64
C GLY A 115 12.44 18.89 3.81
N MET A 116 13.33 17.92 4.09
CA MET A 116 13.39 16.68 3.28
C MET A 116 12.23 15.73 3.57
N SER A 117 11.78 15.66 4.82
CA SER A 117 10.62 14.84 5.19
C SER A 117 9.35 15.32 4.49
N LEU A 118 9.16 16.65 4.40
CA LEU A 118 8.03 17.26 3.70
C LEU A 118 8.03 16.96 2.20
N MET A 119 9.18 17.06 1.53
CA MET A 119 9.30 16.74 0.11
C MET A 119 9.00 15.27 -0.17
N PHE A 120 9.44 14.36 0.71
CA PHE A 120 9.22 12.93 0.59
C PHE A 120 7.75 12.55 0.78
N ILE A 121 7.09 13.17 1.76
CA ILE A 121 5.65 13.02 2.00
C ILE A 121 4.85 13.47 0.77
N ILE A 122 5.17 14.63 0.21
CA ILE A 122 4.52 15.16 -1.00
C ILE A 122 4.72 14.22 -2.19
N LEU A 123 5.92 13.68 -2.38
CA LEU A 123 6.20 12.71 -3.46
C LEU A 123 5.40 11.41 -3.29
N ILE A 124 5.28 10.90 -2.07
CA ILE A 124 4.46 9.73 -1.76
C ILE A 124 2.99 10.01 -2.03
N ASP A 125 2.48 11.17 -1.61
CA ASP A 125 1.08 11.57 -1.84
C ASP A 125 0.78 11.74 -3.34
N ILE A 126 1.70 12.32 -4.13
CA ILE A 126 1.57 12.40 -5.59
C ILE A 126 1.57 11.01 -6.22
N PHE A 127 2.46 10.13 -5.78
CA PHE A 127 2.52 8.75 -6.27
C PHE A 127 1.21 7.99 -5.97
N ILE A 128 0.69 8.12 -4.75
CA ILE A 128 -0.59 7.51 -4.35
C ILE A 128 -1.75 8.10 -5.13
N TYR A 129 -1.76 9.42 -5.38
CA TYR A 129 -2.78 10.05 -6.21
C TYR A 129 -2.83 9.49 -7.63
N ILE A 130 -1.67 9.30 -8.26
CA ILE A 130 -1.58 8.77 -9.64
C ILE A 130 -2.00 7.29 -9.68
N THR A 131 -1.61 6.51 -8.67
CA THR A 131 -1.74 5.05 -8.70
C THR A 131 -3.06 4.56 -8.11
N PHE A 132 -3.47 5.14 -6.99
CA PHE A 132 -4.67 4.77 -6.23
C PHE A 132 -5.43 6.02 -5.80
N PRO A 133 -6.16 6.69 -6.72
CA PRO A 133 -6.82 7.97 -6.45
C PRO A 133 -7.78 7.92 -5.25
N TYR A 134 -8.40 6.76 -5.03
CA TYR A 134 -9.32 6.53 -3.90
C TYR A 134 -8.61 6.49 -2.53
N MET A 135 -7.32 6.19 -2.47
CA MET A 135 -6.50 6.24 -1.24
C MET A 135 -5.82 7.58 -1.04
N PHE A 136 -5.95 8.52 -1.96
CA PHE A 136 -5.29 9.82 -1.85
C PHE A 136 -5.76 10.59 -0.62
N THR A 137 -7.07 10.60 -0.35
CA THR A 137 -7.63 11.32 0.79
C THR A 137 -7.11 10.76 2.12
N THR A 138 -7.03 9.43 2.26
CA THR A 138 -6.50 8.79 3.47
C THR A 138 -5.00 9.03 3.62
N SER A 139 -4.25 8.98 2.53
CA SER A 139 -2.82 9.33 2.51
C SER A 139 -2.59 10.77 2.96
N LEU A 140 -3.31 11.74 2.37
CA LEU A 140 -3.22 13.15 2.75
C LEU A 140 -3.52 13.38 4.23
N TYR A 141 -4.55 12.72 4.76
CA TYR A 141 -4.83 12.79 6.19
C TYR A 141 -3.61 12.30 6.98
N ILE A 142 -3.06 11.12 6.67
CA ILE A 142 -1.93 10.51 7.40
C ILE A 142 -0.70 11.43 7.33
N SER A 143 -0.43 12.00 6.17
CA SER A 143 0.64 12.96 5.93
C SER A 143 0.49 14.21 6.80
N ILE A 144 -0.68 14.85 6.79
CA ILE A 144 -0.99 16.02 7.63
C ILE A 144 -0.82 15.69 9.11
N PHE A 145 -1.26 14.50 9.53
CA PHE A 145 -1.10 14.04 10.90
C PHE A 145 0.35 13.88 11.31
N ILE A 146 1.15 13.19 10.51
CA ILE A 146 2.57 12.97 10.80
C ILE A 146 3.26 14.32 10.98
N ILE A 147 2.96 15.30 10.11
CA ILE A 147 3.53 16.65 10.18
C ILE A 147 3.05 17.38 11.45
N ALA A 148 1.75 17.36 11.72
CA ALA A 148 1.17 18.02 12.88
C ALA A 148 1.69 17.41 14.19
N PHE A 149 1.74 16.08 14.25
CA PHE A 149 2.24 15.30 15.38
C PHE A 149 3.73 15.55 15.60
N ASP A 150 4.56 15.53 14.56
CA ASP A 150 6.00 15.81 14.69
C ASP A 150 6.25 17.23 15.21
N ARG A 151 5.55 18.24 14.65
CA ARG A 151 5.65 19.63 15.13
C ARG A 151 5.21 19.77 16.58
N LEU A 152 4.08 19.17 16.94
CA LEU A 152 3.54 19.27 18.29
C LEU A 152 4.38 18.51 19.32
N TYR A 153 4.87 17.32 18.96
CA TYR A 153 5.75 16.52 19.80
C TYR A 153 7.07 17.23 20.08
N ASN A 154 7.73 17.78 19.05
CA ASN A 154 8.98 18.50 19.20
C ASN A 154 8.80 19.76 20.06
N ARG A 155 7.70 20.52 19.86
CA ARG A 155 7.35 21.69 20.67
C ARG A 155 7.08 21.35 22.14
N ASN A 156 6.42 20.22 22.40
CA ASN A 156 6.12 19.76 23.76
C ASN A 156 7.36 19.27 24.51
N LYS A 157 8.31 18.65 23.81
CA LYS A 157 9.59 18.23 24.39
C LYS A 157 10.38 19.41 24.94
N GLU A 158 10.39 20.54 24.23
CA GLU A 158 11.06 21.77 24.67
C GLU A 158 10.35 22.44 25.85
N ARG A 159 9.03 22.29 25.95
CA ARG A 159 8.21 22.88 27.02
C ARG A 159 8.04 22.01 28.27
N GLY A 160 8.62 20.80 28.28
CA GLY A 160 8.50 19.87 29.42
C GLY A 160 7.09 19.34 29.64
N TRP A 161 6.23 19.34 28.62
CA TRP A 161 4.85 18.88 28.75
C TRP A 161 4.81 17.36 29.00
N PRO A 162 3.87 16.86 29.81
CA PRO A 162 3.76 15.43 30.10
C PRO A 162 3.46 14.64 28.82
N SER A 163 4.20 13.54 28.64
CA SER A 163 4.16 12.65 27.47
C SER A 163 2.80 12.02 27.15
N MET A 164 1.78 12.26 27.99
CA MET A 164 0.41 11.75 27.85
C MET A 164 -0.45 12.50 26.83
N ILE A 165 -0.09 13.72 26.41
CA ILE A 165 -0.89 14.48 25.42
C ILE A 165 -0.73 13.90 24.00
N THR A 166 0.44 13.37 23.68
CA THR A 166 0.74 12.72 22.40
C THR A 166 -0.10 11.47 22.10
N PRO A 167 -0.26 10.49 23.00
CA PRO A 167 -1.15 9.35 22.77
C PRO A 167 -2.63 9.75 22.66
N GLY A 168 -3.08 10.82 23.33
CA GLY A 168 -4.44 11.34 23.20
C GLY A 168 -4.75 11.84 21.78
N LEU A 169 -3.80 12.57 21.17
CA LEU A 169 -3.92 13.01 19.77
C LEU A 169 -3.86 11.83 18.79
N LEU A 170 -3.00 10.83 19.01
CA LEU A 170 -3.00 9.58 18.24
C LEU A 170 -4.35 8.87 18.30
N LEU A 171 -5.00 8.84 19.46
CA LEU A 171 -6.31 8.22 19.65
C LEU A 171 -7.42 8.96 18.90
N ILE A 172 -7.45 10.29 19.00
CA ILE A 172 -8.36 11.15 18.21
C ILE A 172 -8.14 10.93 16.72
N TRP A 173 -6.88 10.79 16.31
CA TRP A 173 -6.54 10.61 14.92
C TRP A 173 -6.94 9.23 14.36
N VAL A 174 -6.73 8.16 15.13
CA VAL A 174 -7.26 6.82 14.81
C VAL A 174 -8.78 6.83 14.69
N ILE A 175 -9.48 7.60 15.54
CA ILE A 175 -10.94 7.78 15.45
C ILE A 175 -11.34 8.52 14.16
N ILE A 176 -10.58 9.54 13.75
CA ILE A 176 -10.84 10.26 12.49
C ILE A 176 -10.61 9.34 11.29
N ILE A 177 -9.49 8.61 11.21
CA ILE A 177 -9.24 7.65 10.12
C ILE A 177 -10.35 6.61 10.06
N ARG A 178 -10.74 6.03 11.20
CA ARG A 178 -11.78 5.01 11.27
C ARG A 178 -13.10 5.49 10.67
N ASN A 179 -13.43 6.76 10.88
CA ASN A 179 -14.68 7.35 10.38
C ASN A 179 -14.54 7.97 8.97
N ALA A 180 -13.32 8.26 8.51
CA ALA A 180 -13.04 8.83 7.19
C ALA A 180 -12.84 7.76 6.10
N ILE A 181 -12.56 6.51 6.47
CA ILE A 181 -12.55 5.37 5.54
C ILE A 181 -14.00 4.88 5.40
N PRO A 182 -14.65 5.04 4.24
CA PRO A 182 -15.97 4.46 4.02
C PRO A 182 -15.81 2.94 4.02
N PHE A 183 -16.24 2.28 5.10
CA PHE A 183 -16.56 0.85 5.03
C PHE A 183 -17.73 0.69 4.05
N PRO A 184 -17.73 -0.37 3.22
CA PRO A 184 -18.79 -0.58 2.24
C PRO A 184 -20.17 -0.53 2.92
N PRO A 185 -21.12 0.21 2.33
CA PRO A 185 -22.29 0.70 3.05
C PRO A 185 -23.27 -0.43 3.34
N THR A 186 -23.56 -0.64 4.61
CA THR A 186 -24.87 -1.16 5.00
C THR A 186 -25.53 -0.14 5.92
N HIS A 187 -26.13 0.86 5.26
CA HIS A 187 -27.09 1.85 5.76
C HIS A 187 -26.55 2.96 6.67
N VAL A 188 -26.16 4.08 6.05
CA VAL A 188 -25.88 5.35 6.74
C VAL A 188 -27.18 6.18 6.79
N PRO A 189 -27.55 6.81 7.94
CA PRO A 189 -28.75 7.65 8.06
C PRO A 189 -28.72 8.88 7.14
N ALA A 190 -29.87 9.26 6.57
CA ALA A 190 -30.03 10.33 5.57
C ALA A 190 -29.49 11.72 5.97
N ILE A 191 -29.35 12.01 7.26
CA ILE A 191 -28.76 13.28 7.75
C ILE A 191 -27.24 13.36 7.51
N ILE A 192 -26.57 12.21 7.38
CA ILE A 192 -25.12 12.11 7.17
C ILE A 192 -24.79 12.05 5.67
N GLU A 193 -25.71 11.58 4.83
CA GLU A 193 -25.58 11.56 3.36
C GLU A 193 -25.34 12.98 2.79
N PHE A 194 -25.89 14.01 3.44
CA PHE A 194 -25.66 15.41 3.07
C PHE A 194 -24.20 15.86 3.31
N LEU A 195 -23.50 15.28 4.29
CA LEU A 195 -22.10 15.58 4.63
C LEU A 195 -21.10 14.80 3.76
N GLU A 196 -21.51 13.72 3.12
CA GLU A 196 -20.68 12.93 2.19
C GLU A 196 -20.53 13.59 0.81
N LYS A 197 -21.33 14.63 0.51
CA LYS A 197 -21.20 15.36 -0.75
C LYS A 197 -19.82 16.04 -0.80
N PRO A 198 -19.03 15.84 -1.88
CA PRO A 198 -17.66 16.35 -1.98
C PRO A 198 -17.53 17.86 -1.69
N ILE A 199 -18.55 18.63 -2.08
CA ILE A 199 -18.63 20.08 -1.90
C ILE A 199 -18.76 20.45 -0.41
N MET A 200 -19.59 19.73 0.35
CA MET A 200 -19.80 20.01 1.78
C MET A 200 -18.56 19.64 2.60
N LEU A 201 -17.92 18.53 2.26
CA LEU A 201 -16.66 18.13 2.90
C LEU A 201 -15.56 19.16 2.63
N SER A 202 -15.46 19.67 1.39
CA SER A 202 -14.51 20.73 1.05
C SER A 202 -14.78 22.06 1.78
N ALA A 203 -16.06 22.41 2.00
CA ALA A 203 -16.44 23.63 2.73
C ALA A 203 -16.14 23.54 4.23
N VAL A 204 -16.44 22.41 4.86
CA VAL A 204 -16.11 22.16 6.28
C VAL A 204 -14.59 22.13 6.48
N MET A 205 -13.85 21.55 5.53
CA MET A 205 -12.39 21.54 5.54
C MET A 205 -11.79 22.94 5.34
N PHE A 206 -12.33 23.75 4.44
CA PHE A 206 -11.91 25.15 4.25
C PHE A 206 -12.13 25.97 5.53
N ILE A 207 -13.29 25.83 6.17
CA ILE A 207 -13.62 26.51 7.43
C ILE A 207 -12.69 26.02 8.56
N GLY A 208 -12.45 24.72 8.68
CA GLY A 208 -11.57 24.15 9.70
C GLY A 208 -10.10 24.57 9.54
N THR A 209 -9.58 24.55 8.32
CA THR A 209 -8.22 25.03 8.02
C THR A 209 -8.11 26.54 8.23
N PHE A 210 -9.13 27.32 7.83
CA PHE A 210 -9.15 28.77 8.06
C PHE A 210 -9.16 29.11 9.55
N ILE A 211 -9.94 28.40 10.38
CA ILE A 211 -9.96 28.59 11.83
C ILE A 211 -8.60 28.23 12.46
N LEU A 212 -7.97 27.13 12.03
CA LEU A 212 -6.65 26.72 12.52
C LEU A 212 -5.53 27.70 12.15
N VAL A 213 -5.57 28.23 10.93
CA VAL A 213 -4.61 29.26 10.47
C VAL A 213 -4.86 30.58 11.18
N ALA A 214 -6.12 31.03 11.30
CA ALA A 214 -6.48 32.26 12.01
C ALA A 214 -6.12 32.20 13.50
N ALA A 215 -6.35 31.06 14.16
CA ALA A 215 -5.94 30.83 15.54
C ALA A 215 -4.41 30.88 15.71
N GLY A 216 -3.66 30.34 14.74
CA GLY A 216 -2.20 30.41 14.73
C GLY A 216 -1.64 31.82 14.51
N VAL A 217 -2.30 32.64 13.67
CA VAL A 217 -1.86 34.01 13.37
C VAL A 217 -2.18 34.99 14.51
N SER A 218 -3.32 34.84 15.20
CA SER A 218 -3.71 35.78 16.27
C SER A 218 -2.82 35.70 17.53
N GLU A 219 -2.15 34.57 17.79
CA GLU A 219 -1.26 34.41 18.95
C GLU A 219 0.14 35.01 18.76
N ASP A 220 0.55 35.27 17.51
CA ASP A 220 1.80 35.97 17.20
C ASP A 220 1.63 37.48 17.29
N GLU A 221 0.43 38.03 17.03
CA GLU A 221 0.13 39.45 17.26
C GLU A 221 -0.09 39.79 18.74
N ALA A 222 -0.50 38.82 19.58
CA ALA A 222 -0.67 39.01 21.02
C ALA A 222 0.66 39.05 21.81
N LYS A 223 1.81 38.89 21.13
CA LYS A 223 3.15 38.86 21.74
C LYS A 223 4.06 40.01 21.30
N VAL A 224 3.51 40.98 20.58
CA VAL A 224 4.15 42.28 20.28
C VAL A 224 3.56 43.32 21.22
#